data_AF-A0AA95HZE6-F1
#
_entry.id   AF-A0AA95HZE6-F1
#
_cell.length_a   1.000
_cell.length_b   1.000
_cell.length_c   1.000
_cell.angle_alpha   90.00
_cell.angle_beta   90.00
_cell.angle_gamma   90.00
#
_symmetry.space_group_name_H-M   'P 1'
#
loop_
_entity.id
_entity.type
_entity.pdbx_description
1 polymer ?
#
loop_
_entity_poly.entity_id
_entity_poly.type
_entity_poly.pdbx_seq_one_letter_code
_entity_poly.pdbx_strand_id
1 'polypeptide(L)'
;MEKREIRKYYRDKSIVFRKTKEDFGGLSNMAGGYLIYLNGIRILSSEALYQACRYPHIPDAQKEIVFQKSPMTAKMKSKKYKENSRPDWDDVRLKVMRWCLRVKLFNNWDKFSTLLLSTEDLPIVEESNKDDFWGAKPVDINLLIGTNALGRLLMELRDEIKTLESNKEYILNPPDIPYFMFYGREIERTIFKMPKELKAIDEKKKADYETIQQLSISDLFEN
;
A
#
# COMPACT_ATOMS: atom_id res chain seq x y z
N MET A 1 0.88 -18.31 -12.26
CA MET A 1 0.18 -17.07 -12.67
C MET A 1 -1.26 -17.05 -12.16
N GLU A 2 -1.51 -16.27 -11.12
CA GLU A 2 -2.86 -15.97 -10.63
C GLU A 2 -3.67 -15.31 -11.77
N LYS A 3 -4.89 -15.81 -12.03
CA LYS A 3 -5.75 -15.29 -13.10
C LYS A 3 -6.02 -13.81 -12.84
N ARG A 4 -5.70 -12.93 -13.79
CA ARG A 4 -6.04 -11.51 -13.70
C ARG A 4 -7.56 -11.36 -13.73
N GLU A 5 -8.16 -11.18 -12.56
CA GLU A 5 -9.58 -10.90 -12.44
C GLU A 5 -9.82 -9.41 -12.67
N ILE A 6 -10.24 -9.03 -13.87
CA ILE A 6 -10.58 -7.65 -14.18
C ILE A 6 -11.95 -7.32 -13.56
N ARG A 7 -12.05 -6.17 -12.87
CA ARG A 7 -13.30 -5.67 -12.27
C ARG A 7 -13.64 -4.28 -12.78
N LYS A 8 -14.93 -3.94 -12.67
CA LYS A 8 -15.49 -2.62 -12.90
C LYS A 8 -15.68 -1.91 -11.56
N TYR A 9 -15.30 -0.64 -11.49
CA TYR A 9 -15.47 0.20 -10.31
C TYR A 9 -16.13 1.50 -10.73
N TYR A 10 -17.20 1.88 -10.05
CA TYR A 10 -17.90 3.14 -10.28
C TYR A 10 -17.41 4.17 -9.26
N ARG A 11 -17.09 5.39 -9.71
CA ARG A 11 -16.48 6.42 -8.84
C ARG A 11 -17.38 6.82 -7.69
N ASP A 12 -18.68 6.97 -7.96
CA ASP A 12 -19.71 7.28 -6.96
C ASP A 12 -19.90 6.20 -5.88
N LYS A 13 -19.31 5.01 -6.10
CA LYS A 13 -19.42 3.86 -5.19
C LYS A 13 -18.05 3.35 -4.74
N SER A 14 -17.00 4.17 -4.85
CA SER A 14 -15.63 3.76 -4.53
C SER A 14 -14.84 4.92 -3.91
N ILE A 15 -13.91 4.60 -3.02
CA ILE A 15 -12.84 5.52 -2.65
C ILE A 15 -11.78 5.47 -3.76
N VAL A 16 -11.77 6.50 -4.60
CA VAL A 16 -10.80 6.63 -5.69
C VAL A 16 -9.68 7.57 -5.29
N PHE A 17 -8.43 7.12 -5.42
CA PHE A 17 -7.26 7.98 -5.25
C PHE A 17 -6.34 7.89 -6.47
N ARG A 18 -5.66 9.00 -6.77
CA ARG A 18 -4.71 9.09 -7.90
C ARG A 18 -3.38 9.73 -7.53
N LYS A 19 -3.40 10.79 -6.72
CA LYS A 19 -2.16 11.46 -6.27
C LYS A 19 -1.95 11.28 -4.78
N THR A 20 -0.68 11.25 -4.38
CA THR A 20 -0.28 11.00 -2.99
C THR A 20 -0.53 12.17 -2.03
N LYS A 21 -0.85 13.35 -2.56
CA LYS A 21 -1.11 14.58 -1.78
C LYS A 21 -2.60 14.96 -1.71
N GLU A 22 -3.45 14.23 -2.42
CA GLU A 22 -4.90 14.41 -2.40
C GLU A 22 -5.50 13.58 -1.26
N ASP A 23 -6.82 13.71 -1.06
CA ASP A 23 -7.57 12.86 -0.15
C ASP A 23 -7.37 11.40 -0.49
N PHE A 24 -7.25 10.59 0.57
CA PHE A 24 -6.89 9.17 0.47
C PHE A 24 -5.55 8.89 -0.23
N GLY A 25 -4.76 9.89 -0.61
CA GLY A 25 -3.45 9.73 -1.24
C GLY A 25 -2.45 8.95 -0.38
N GLY A 26 -2.68 8.92 0.93
CA GLY A 26 -1.97 8.07 1.87
C GLY A 26 -2.14 6.56 1.65
N LEU A 27 -3.20 6.12 0.94
CA LEU A 27 -3.44 4.71 0.59
C LEU A 27 -2.41 4.20 -0.44
N SER A 28 -1.87 5.08 -1.28
CA SER A 28 -0.85 4.70 -2.26
C SER A 28 0.41 4.12 -1.60
N ASN A 29 1.00 3.11 -2.24
CA ASN A 29 2.33 2.61 -1.88
C ASN A 29 3.43 3.66 -2.15
N MET A 30 3.15 4.66 -2.97
CA MET A 30 3.99 5.82 -3.26
C MET A 30 3.83 6.95 -2.24
N ALA A 31 2.97 6.81 -1.24
CA ALA A 31 2.77 7.87 -0.25
C ALA A 31 4.02 8.07 0.61
N GLY A 32 4.51 9.30 0.67
CA GLY A 32 5.52 9.72 1.65
C GLY A 32 4.90 9.96 3.02
N GLY A 33 5.74 10.14 4.04
CA GLY A 33 5.28 10.42 5.41
C GLY A 33 4.65 9.22 6.12
N TYR A 34 4.97 8.00 5.65
CA TYR A 34 4.72 6.73 6.31
C TYR A 34 6.06 6.01 6.45
N LEU A 35 6.79 6.32 7.51
CA LEU A 35 8.16 5.84 7.67
C LEU A 35 8.14 4.35 8.01
N ILE A 36 9.05 3.58 7.40
CA ILE A 36 9.20 2.15 7.67
C ILE A 36 10.57 1.91 8.29
N TYR A 37 10.61 1.08 9.33
CA TYR A 37 11.82 0.49 9.86
C TYR A 37 11.79 -1.02 9.62
N LEU A 38 12.83 -1.53 8.96
CA LEU A 38 13.02 -2.96 8.70
C LEU A 38 14.45 -3.35 9.08
N ASN A 39 14.62 -4.26 10.04
CA ASN A 39 15.93 -4.62 10.60
C ASN A 39 16.76 -3.37 11.00
N GLY A 40 16.10 -2.36 11.59
CA GLY A 40 16.72 -1.07 11.94
C GLY A 40 17.01 -0.14 10.76
N ILE A 41 16.78 -0.55 9.52
CA ILE A 41 16.97 0.28 8.32
C ILE A 41 15.74 1.16 8.08
N ARG A 42 15.99 2.46 7.95
CA ARG A 42 14.98 3.47 7.65
C ARG A 42 14.63 3.48 6.16
N ILE A 43 13.35 3.31 5.82
CA ILE A 43 12.83 3.28 4.45
C ILE A 43 11.67 4.27 4.32
N LEU A 44 11.73 5.15 3.32
CA LEU A 44 10.84 6.33 3.25
C LEU A 44 9.44 6.06 2.65
N SER A 45 9.23 4.89 2.04
CA SER A 45 7.95 4.49 1.46
C SER A 45 7.86 2.98 1.28
N SER A 46 6.64 2.45 1.25
CA SER A 46 6.39 1.05 0.89
C SER A 46 6.82 0.73 -0.55
N GLU A 47 6.78 1.69 -1.48
CA GLU A 47 7.31 1.47 -2.84
C GLU A 47 8.82 1.21 -2.83
N ALA A 48 9.60 1.99 -2.06
CA ALA A 48 11.04 1.77 -1.97
C ALA A 48 11.36 0.39 -1.40
N LEU A 49 10.62 -0.04 -0.36
CA LEU A 49 10.74 -1.39 0.19
C LEU A 49 10.39 -2.45 -0.86
N TYR A 50 9.24 -2.32 -1.52
CA TYR A 50 8.76 -3.24 -2.55
C TYR A 50 9.78 -3.41 -3.69
N GLN A 51 10.33 -2.31 -4.19
CA GLN A 51 11.32 -2.33 -5.26
C GLN A 51 12.66 -2.94 -4.80
N ALA A 52 13.08 -2.74 -3.55
CA ALA A 52 14.26 -3.38 -3.00
C ALA A 52 14.07 -4.90 -2.81
N CYS A 53 12.90 -5.34 -2.37
CA CYS A 53 12.55 -6.76 -2.21
C CYS A 53 12.57 -7.57 -3.52
N ARG A 54 12.58 -6.89 -4.68
CA ARG A 54 12.75 -7.51 -6.01
C ARG A 54 14.15 -8.10 -6.23
N TYR A 55 15.15 -7.63 -5.47
CA TYR A 55 16.57 -7.98 -5.63
C TYR A 55 17.18 -8.54 -4.34
N PRO A 56 16.65 -9.63 -3.78
CA PRO A 56 17.12 -10.16 -2.50
C PRO A 56 18.58 -10.63 -2.52
N HIS A 57 19.11 -10.96 -3.71
CA HIS A 57 20.48 -11.41 -3.93
C HIS A 57 21.46 -10.28 -4.27
N ILE A 58 21.01 -9.02 -4.34
CA ILE A 58 21.87 -7.86 -4.69
C ILE A 58 21.73 -6.76 -3.63
N PRO A 59 22.42 -6.88 -2.49
CA PRO A 59 22.35 -5.90 -1.40
C PRO A 59 22.64 -4.46 -1.84
N ASP A 60 23.54 -4.25 -2.80
CA ASP A 60 23.89 -2.90 -3.25
C ASP A 60 22.80 -2.25 -4.11
N ALA A 61 22.04 -3.04 -4.88
CA ALA A 61 20.85 -2.55 -5.57
C ALA A 61 19.77 -2.15 -4.56
N GLN A 62 19.56 -2.97 -3.52
CA GLN A 62 18.63 -2.64 -2.44
C GLN A 62 19.02 -1.32 -1.76
N LYS A 63 20.31 -1.13 -1.43
CA LYS A 63 20.83 0.11 -0.84
C LYS A 63 20.59 1.31 -1.75
N GLU A 64 20.92 1.20 -3.04
CA GLU A 64 20.72 2.28 -4.00
C GLU A 64 19.24 2.69 -4.09
N ILE A 65 18.31 1.72 -4.08
CA ILE A 65 16.88 1.97 -4.15
C ILE A 65 16.36 2.64 -2.86
N VAL A 66 16.71 2.10 -1.69
CA VAL A 66 16.22 2.56 -0.38
C VAL A 66 16.75 3.95 -0.03
N PHE A 67 17.97 4.30 -0.46
CA PHE A 67 18.58 5.60 -0.19
C PHE A 67 17.90 6.77 -0.93
N GLN A 68 17.00 6.48 -1.88
CA GLN A 68 16.32 7.54 -2.64
C GLN A 68 15.29 8.28 -1.80
N LYS A 69 15.32 9.62 -1.89
CA LYS A 69 14.41 10.52 -1.15
C LYS A 69 12.96 10.43 -1.61
N SER A 70 12.71 9.99 -2.84
CA SER A 70 11.37 9.89 -3.41
C SER A 70 11.07 8.47 -3.90
N PRO A 71 9.82 7.99 -3.76
CA PRO A 71 9.42 6.66 -4.21
C PRO A 71 9.52 6.53 -5.73
N MET A 72 9.27 7.60 -6.48
CA MET A 72 9.43 7.62 -7.93
C MET A 72 10.90 7.42 -8.32
N THR A 73 11.83 8.05 -7.60
CA THR A 73 13.27 7.87 -7.82
C THR A 73 13.70 6.46 -7.41
N ALA A 74 13.17 5.90 -6.32
CA ALA A 74 13.43 4.52 -5.92
C ALA A 74 13.00 3.52 -7.02
N LYS A 75 11.78 3.68 -7.57
CA LYS A 75 11.30 2.90 -8.72
C LYS A 75 12.16 3.09 -9.96
N MET A 76 12.59 4.32 -10.25
CA MET A 76 13.49 4.60 -11.37
C MET A 76 14.82 3.87 -11.21
N LYS A 77 15.43 3.91 -10.02
CA LYS A 77 16.68 3.20 -9.72
C LYS A 77 16.54 1.69 -9.81
N SER A 78 15.41 1.14 -9.36
CA SER A 78 15.12 -0.28 -9.56
C SER A 78 15.14 -0.70 -11.02
N LYS A 79 14.64 0.13 -11.96
CA LYS A 79 14.63 -0.23 -13.39
C LYS A 79 16.02 -0.53 -13.95
N LYS A 80 17.10 0.05 -13.39
CA LYS A 80 18.48 -0.25 -13.78
C LYS A 80 18.85 -1.74 -13.60
N TYR A 81 18.25 -2.38 -12.60
CA TYR A 81 18.52 -3.77 -12.23
C TYR A 81 17.44 -4.74 -12.74
N LYS A 82 16.55 -4.31 -13.63
CA LYS A 82 15.38 -5.10 -14.04
C LYS A 82 15.74 -6.51 -14.53
N GLU A 83 16.83 -6.65 -15.28
CA GLU A 83 17.31 -7.94 -15.80
C GLU A 83 17.85 -8.88 -14.70
N ASN A 84 18.13 -8.34 -13.51
CA ASN A 84 18.55 -9.10 -12.33
C ASN A 84 17.40 -9.31 -11.33
N SER A 85 16.15 -9.20 -11.77
CA SER A 85 15.00 -9.53 -10.91
C SER A 85 15.12 -10.96 -10.42
N ARG A 86 14.67 -11.23 -9.19
CA ARG A 86 14.43 -12.62 -8.77
C ARG A 86 13.54 -13.35 -9.82
N PRO A 87 13.85 -14.61 -10.16
CA PRO A 87 13.23 -15.30 -11.30
C PRO A 87 11.72 -15.53 -11.13
N ASP A 88 11.26 -15.63 -9.89
CA ASP A 88 9.86 -15.83 -9.47
C ASP A 88 9.13 -14.51 -9.18
N TRP A 89 9.68 -13.35 -9.58
CA TRP A 89 9.13 -12.03 -9.20
C TRP A 89 7.65 -11.87 -9.53
N ASP A 90 7.22 -12.27 -10.72
CA ASP A 90 5.83 -12.12 -11.13
C ASP A 90 4.85 -13.02 -10.35
N ASP A 91 5.33 -14.12 -9.78
CA ASP A 91 4.54 -14.99 -8.91
C ASP A 91 4.50 -14.47 -7.47
N VAL A 92 5.58 -13.85 -6.97
CA VAL A 92 5.65 -13.41 -5.56
C VAL A 92 5.30 -11.94 -5.34
N ARG A 93 5.23 -11.11 -6.37
CA ARG A 93 5.03 -9.66 -6.26
C ARG A 93 3.81 -9.24 -5.43
N LEU A 94 2.71 -9.98 -5.50
CA LEU A 94 1.51 -9.71 -4.70
C LEU A 94 1.75 -10.00 -3.22
N LYS A 95 2.39 -11.14 -2.91
CA LYS A 95 2.78 -11.51 -1.54
C LYS A 95 3.76 -10.49 -0.94
N VAL A 96 4.71 -10.01 -1.74
CA VAL A 96 5.66 -8.97 -1.32
C VAL A 96 4.94 -7.63 -1.07
N MET A 97 4.07 -7.17 -1.97
CA MET A 97 3.33 -5.92 -1.77
C MET A 97 2.41 -5.99 -0.55
N ARG A 98 1.68 -7.11 -0.38
CA ARG A 98 0.85 -7.37 0.80
C ARG A 98 1.65 -7.20 2.09
N TRP A 99 2.83 -7.81 2.14
CA TRP A 99 3.74 -7.68 3.27
C TRP A 99 4.24 -6.24 3.45
N CYS A 100 4.63 -5.53 2.38
CA CYS A 100 5.06 -4.12 2.45
C CYS A 100 3.98 -3.20 3.03
N LEU A 101 2.71 -3.42 2.68
CA LEU A 101 1.57 -2.66 3.22
C LEU A 101 1.35 -2.95 4.71
N ARG A 102 1.53 -4.21 5.14
CA ARG A 102 1.50 -4.56 6.58
C ARG A 102 2.64 -3.89 7.33
N VAL A 103 3.87 -3.92 6.81
CA VAL A 103 5.01 -3.21 7.42
C VAL A 103 4.72 -1.71 7.54
N LYS A 104 4.17 -1.09 6.48
CA LYS A 104 3.72 0.31 6.49
C LYS A 104 2.69 0.56 7.60
N LEU A 105 1.69 -0.30 7.73
CA LEU A 105 0.65 -0.21 8.76
C LEU A 105 1.24 -0.25 10.16
N PHE A 106 1.98 -1.29 10.51
CA PHE A 106 2.46 -1.47 11.89
C PHE A 106 3.51 -0.43 12.29
N ASN A 107 4.26 0.14 11.34
CA ASN A 107 5.16 1.27 11.64
C ASN A 107 4.41 2.61 11.77
N ASN A 108 3.18 2.72 11.26
CA ASN A 108 2.42 3.97 11.22
C ASN A 108 0.97 3.75 11.70
N TRP A 109 0.81 2.95 12.76
CA TRP A 109 -0.48 2.41 13.19
C TRP A 109 -1.55 3.50 13.29
N ASP A 110 -1.34 4.53 14.12
CA ASP A 110 -2.34 5.58 14.35
C ASP A 110 -2.80 6.28 13.06
N LYS A 111 -1.85 6.59 12.17
CA LYS A 111 -2.13 7.35 10.96
C LYS A 111 -2.76 6.48 9.87
N PHE A 112 -2.16 5.33 9.59
CA PHE A 112 -2.54 4.50 8.45
C PHE A 112 -3.76 3.62 8.74
N SER A 113 -3.91 3.11 9.97
CA SER A 113 -5.14 2.37 10.34
C SER A 113 -6.37 3.27 10.27
N THR A 114 -6.29 4.50 10.80
CA THR A 114 -7.37 5.49 10.72
C THR A 114 -7.76 5.76 9.28
N LEU A 115 -6.79 5.94 8.39
CA LEU A 115 -7.03 6.17 6.97
C LEU A 115 -7.67 4.96 6.27
N LEU A 116 -7.26 3.75 6.60
CA LEU A 116 -7.87 2.53 6.05
C LEU A 116 -9.32 2.38 6.53
N LEU A 117 -9.57 2.57 7.83
CA LEU A 117 -10.89 2.42 8.41
C LEU A 117 -11.87 3.51 7.93
N SER A 118 -11.40 4.73 7.64
CA SER A 118 -12.26 5.79 7.09
C SER A 118 -12.78 5.52 5.67
N THR A 119 -12.30 4.47 5.00
CA THR A 119 -12.86 4.00 3.73
C THR A 119 -14.09 3.08 3.90
N GLU A 120 -14.47 2.79 5.14
CA GLU A 120 -15.62 1.95 5.52
C GLU A 120 -15.65 0.62 4.77
N ASP A 121 -16.76 0.29 4.10
CA ASP A 121 -16.90 -0.92 3.29
C ASP A 121 -16.82 -0.61 1.78
N LEU A 122 -16.50 0.64 1.41
CA LEU A 122 -16.37 1.03 0.00
C LEU A 122 -15.12 0.41 -0.64
N PRO A 123 -15.20 0.03 -1.94
CA PRO A 123 -14.05 -0.32 -2.74
C PRO A 123 -12.97 0.76 -2.72
N ILE A 124 -11.73 0.36 -2.45
CA ILE A 124 -10.56 1.24 -2.58
C ILE A 124 -9.98 1.05 -3.97
N VAL A 125 -9.79 2.12 -4.74
CA VAL A 125 -9.37 2.05 -6.15
C VAL A 125 -8.27 3.05 -6.46
N GLU A 126 -7.11 2.57 -6.92
CA GLU A 126 -6.09 3.43 -7.50
C GLU A 126 -6.45 3.73 -8.96
N GLU A 127 -6.75 4.98 -9.29
CA GLU A 127 -6.86 5.40 -10.69
C GLU A 127 -5.47 5.54 -11.31
N SER A 128 -5.23 4.82 -12.41
CA SER A 128 -3.97 4.87 -13.15
C SER A 128 -4.23 4.93 -14.65
N ASN A 129 -3.59 5.88 -15.32
CA ASN A 129 -3.67 5.99 -16.78
C ASN A 129 -2.77 4.96 -17.51
N LYS A 130 -1.92 4.23 -16.78
CA LYS A 130 -0.88 3.38 -17.39
C LYS A 130 -0.96 1.92 -16.95
N ASP A 131 -1.42 1.66 -15.74
CA ASP A 131 -1.33 0.35 -15.08
C ASP A 131 -2.73 -0.15 -14.71
N ASP A 132 -3.17 -1.22 -15.40
CA ASP A 132 -4.45 -1.90 -15.14
C ASP A 132 -4.31 -3.13 -14.25
N PHE A 133 -3.10 -3.40 -13.73
CA PHE A 133 -2.85 -4.47 -12.78
C PHE A 133 -2.89 -3.95 -11.35
N TRP A 134 -2.03 -2.98 -11.01
CA TRP A 134 -2.01 -2.42 -9.65
C TRP A 134 -3.21 -1.51 -9.39
N GLY A 135 -3.61 -0.73 -10.40
CA GLY A 135 -4.78 0.15 -10.36
C GLY A 135 -5.85 -0.23 -11.40
N ALA A 136 -6.72 0.74 -11.69
CA ALA A 136 -7.75 0.69 -12.71
C ALA A 136 -7.68 1.94 -13.62
N LYS A 137 -7.98 1.74 -14.91
CA LYS A 137 -7.98 2.81 -15.93
C LYS A 137 -9.38 3.39 -16.09
N PRO A 138 -9.52 4.71 -16.28
CA PRO A 138 -10.80 5.30 -16.66
C PRO A 138 -11.21 4.83 -18.06
N VAL A 139 -12.46 4.40 -18.19
CA VAL A 139 -13.08 4.04 -19.48
C VAL A 139 -14.13 5.07 -19.89
N ASP A 140 -14.77 5.71 -18.91
CA ASP A 140 -15.58 6.92 -19.08
C ASP A 140 -15.46 7.80 -17.82
N ILE A 141 -16.30 8.83 -17.71
CA ILE A 141 -16.29 9.77 -16.59
C ILE A 141 -16.54 9.10 -15.23
N ASN A 142 -17.38 8.06 -15.17
CA ASN A 142 -17.78 7.41 -13.91
C ASN A 142 -17.20 5.98 -13.75
N LEU A 143 -16.68 5.37 -14.81
CA LEU A 143 -16.26 3.97 -14.82
C LEU A 143 -14.74 3.79 -14.90
N LEU A 144 -14.21 3.01 -13.95
CA LEU A 144 -12.83 2.54 -13.92
C LEU A 144 -12.80 1.02 -14.14
N ILE A 145 -11.87 0.53 -14.96
CA ILE A 145 -11.68 -0.91 -15.23
C ILE A 145 -10.23 -1.31 -14.98
N GLY A 146 -10.04 -2.38 -14.23
CA GLY A 146 -8.73 -2.98 -13.99
C GLY A 146 -8.75 -4.08 -12.97
N THR A 147 -7.59 -4.70 -12.74
CA THR A 147 -7.43 -5.65 -11.64
C THR A 147 -7.53 -4.90 -10.31
N ASN A 148 -6.91 -3.72 -10.21
CA ASN A 148 -6.83 -2.92 -8.98
C ASN A 148 -6.30 -3.76 -7.80
N ALA A 149 -5.20 -4.48 -8.03
CA ALA A 149 -4.62 -5.36 -7.04
C ALA A 149 -4.22 -4.59 -5.76
N LEU A 150 -3.68 -3.36 -5.89
CA LEU A 150 -3.31 -2.54 -4.72
C LEU A 150 -4.53 -2.25 -3.86
N GLY A 151 -5.62 -1.78 -4.47
CA GLY A 151 -6.86 -1.50 -3.77
C GLY A 151 -7.43 -2.70 -3.03
N ARG A 152 -7.37 -3.89 -3.65
CA ARG A 152 -7.78 -5.15 -3.01
C ARG A 152 -6.92 -5.52 -1.81
N LEU A 153 -5.60 -5.40 -1.92
CA LEU A 153 -4.70 -5.62 -0.80
C LEU A 153 -4.98 -4.67 0.36
N LEU A 154 -5.34 -3.41 0.08
CA LEU A 154 -5.70 -2.42 1.09
C LEU A 154 -7.04 -2.77 1.76
N MET A 155 -8.04 -3.23 1.01
CA MET A 155 -9.31 -3.71 1.58
C MET A 155 -9.11 -4.93 2.47
N GLU A 156 -8.31 -5.91 2.02
CA GLU A 156 -7.93 -7.06 2.85
C GLU A 156 -7.23 -6.62 4.14
N LEU A 157 -6.33 -5.63 4.05
CA LEU A 157 -5.63 -5.10 5.22
C LEU A 157 -6.57 -4.32 6.17
N ARG A 158 -7.56 -3.60 5.62
CA ARG A 158 -8.61 -2.93 6.39
C ARG A 158 -9.45 -3.94 7.18
N ASP A 159 -9.85 -5.02 6.53
CA ASP A 159 -10.65 -6.06 7.19
C ASP A 159 -9.82 -6.82 8.23
N GLU A 160 -8.52 -7.05 7.96
CA GLU A 160 -7.59 -7.59 8.94
C GLU A 160 -7.57 -6.72 10.22
N ILE A 161 -7.49 -5.40 10.11
CA ILE A 161 -7.51 -4.48 11.28
C ILE A 161 -8.76 -4.70 12.15
N LYS A 162 -9.93 -4.91 11.54
CA LYS A 162 -11.20 -5.14 12.26
C LYS A 162 -11.19 -6.43 13.09
N THR A 163 -10.32 -7.38 12.74
CA THR A 163 -10.19 -8.68 13.45
C THR A 163 -9.10 -8.69 14.52
N LEU A 164 -8.27 -7.64 14.59
CA LEU A 164 -7.18 -7.58 15.56
C LEU A 164 -7.69 -7.29 16.96
N GLU A 165 -7.07 -7.94 17.94
CA GLU A 165 -7.40 -7.74 19.35
C GLU A 165 -6.53 -6.65 19.98
N SER A 166 -7.14 -5.80 20.79
CA SER A 166 -6.41 -4.80 21.57
C SER A 166 -5.49 -5.48 22.61
N ASN A 167 -4.44 -4.78 23.04
CA ASN A 167 -3.48 -5.26 24.04
C ASN A 167 -2.70 -6.54 23.73
N LYS A 168 -2.89 -7.17 22.57
CA LYS A 168 -2.10 -8.34 22.15
C LYS A 168 -0.89 -7.94 21.31
N GLU A 169 0.09 -8.81 21.26
CA GLU A 169 1.18 -8.69 20.30
C GLU A 169 0.73 -9.21 18.95
N TYR A 170 0.99 -8.44 17.90
CA TYR A 170 0.91 -8.88 16.52
C TYR A 170 2.32 -9.21 16.03
N ILE A 171 2.48 -10.41 15.48
CA ILE A 171 3.75 -10.87 14.91
C ILE A 171 3.63 -10.86 13.40
N LEU A 172 4.31 -9.91 12.75
CA LEU A 172 4.44 -9.87 11.30
C LEU A 172 5.69 -10.64 10.87
N ASN A 173 5.48 -11.83 10.30
CA ASN A 173 6.56 -12.60 9.69
C ASN A 173 6.92 -12.06 8.29
N PRO A 174 8.19 -12.20 7.86
CA PRO A 174 8.54 -12.07 6.45
C PRO A 174 7.68 -13.02 5.59
N PRO A 175 7.42 -12.66 4.32
CA PRO A 175 6.69 -13.55 3.44
C PRO A 175 7.50 -14.83 3.22
N ASP A 176 6.84 -15.98 3.35
CA ASP A 176 7.44 -17.30 3.07
C ASP A 176 7.79 -17.43 1.58
N ILE A 177 9.00 -16.98 1.24
CA ILE A 177 9.52 -16.88 -0.10
C ILE A 177 11.00 -17.31 -0.01
N PRO A 178 11.46 -18.24 -0.86
CA PRO A 178 12.85 -18.67 -0.84
C PRO A 178 13.82 -17.50 -1.00
N TYR A 179 14.88 -17.52 -0.17
CA TYR A 179 15.97 -16.55 -0.17
C TYR A 179 15.50 -15.08 -0.04
N PHE A 180 14.42 -14.82 0.69
CA PHE A 180 13.88 -13.47 0.88
C PHE A 180 14.69 -12.69 1.93
N MET A 181 15.79 -12.09 1.47
CA MET A 181 16.76 -11.34 2.28
C MET A 181 16.71 -9.84 2.02
N PHE A 182 17.14 -9.06 3.01
CA PHE A 182 17.28 -7.62 2.93
C PHE A 182 18.67 -7.19 3.40
N TYR A 183 19.40 -6.48 2.53
CA TYR A 183 20.80 -6.11 2.72
C TYR A 183 21.71 -7.30 3.04
N GLY A 184 21.44 -8.45 2.41
CA GLY A 184 22.22 -9.68 2.58
C GLY A 184 22.01 -10.39 3.93
N ARG A 185 20.94 -10.03 4.66
CA ARG A 185 20.56 -10.66 5.94
C ARG A 185 19.13 -11.16 5.87
N GLU A 186 18.81 -12.14 6.71
CA GLU A 186 17.42 -12.54 6.92
C GLU A 186 16.60 -11.38 7.48
N ILE A 187 15.34 -11.31 7.06
CA ILE A 187 14.41 -10.30 7.56
C ILE A 187 13.86 -10.78 8.89
N GLU A 188 13.96 -9.93 9.92
CA GLU A 188 13.45 -10.25 11.24
C GLU A 188 11.92 -10.12 11.28
N ARG A 189 11.27 -10.94 12.12
CA ARG A 189 9.85 -10.75 12.42
C ARG A 189 9.64 -9.40 13.12
N THR A 190 8.64 -8.66 12.71
CA THR A 190 8.25 -7.41 13.40
C THR A 190 7.22 -7.76 14.47
N ILE A 191 7.53 -7.45 15.72
CA ILE A 191 6.59 -7.56 16.83
C ILE A 191 6.00 -6.17 17.07
N PHE A 192 4.69 -6.06 16.95
CA PHE A 192 3.95 -4.84 17.23
C PHE A 192 3.02 -5.06 18.41
N LYS A 193 3.12 -4.22 19.44
CA LYS A 193 2.20 -4.26 20.57
C LYS A 193 0.97 -3.42 20.22
N MET A 194 -0.19 -4.07 20.12
CA MET A 194 -1.45 -3.39 19.84
C MET A 194 -1.78 -2.39 20.96
N PRO A 195 -2.36 -1.23 20.63
CA PRO A 195 -2.75 -0.24 21.64
C PRO A 195 -3.79 -0.80 22.60
N LYS A 196 -3.90 -0.17 23.78
CA LYS A 196 -4.87 -0.55 24.82
C LYS A 196 -6.31 -0.49 24.33
N GLU A 197 -6.58 0.50 23.50
CA GLU A 197 -7.86 0.74 22.86
C GLU A 197 -7.59 0.86 21.36
N LEU A 198 -8.27 0.03 20.57
CA LEU A 198 -8.34 0.27 19.13
C LEU A 198 -9.31 1.42 18.97
N LYS A 199 -8.81 2.60 18.60
CA LYS A 199 -9.67 3.77 18.41
C LYS A 199 -10.77 3.38 17.42
N ALA A 200 -12.03 3.44 17.88
CA ALA A 200 -13.14 3.62 16.96
C ALA A 200 -12.84 4.88 16.14
N ILE A 201 -13.27 4.90 14.87
CA ILE A 201 -13.12 6.10 14.05
C ILE A 201 -13.76 7.24 14.83
N ASP A 202 -12.95 8.19 15.27
CA ASP A 202 -13.39 9.37 16.02
C ASP A 202 -14.49 10.04 15.20
N GLU A 203 -15.72 10.15 15.73
CA GLU A 203 -16.90 10.65 14.98
C GLU A 203 -16.64 12.02 14.36
N LYS A 204 -15.74 12.81 14.98
CA LYS A 204 -15.30 14.11 14.46
C LYS A 204 -14.43 13.98 13.21
N LYS A 205 -13.53 12.99 13.16
CA LYS A 205 -12.75 12.67 11.95
C LYS A 205 -13.61 12.02 10.89
N LYS A 206 -14.60 11.21 11.28
CA LYS A 206 -15.61 10.67 10.37
C LYS A 206 -16.35 11.81 9.65
N ALA A 207 -16.83 12.80 10.40
CA ALA A 207 -17.48 14.00 9.85
C ALA A 207 -16.55 14.82 8.94
N ASP A 208 -15.27 15.00 9.30
CA ASP A 208 -14.30 15.70 8.44
C ASP A 208 -14.11 14.97 7.10
N TYR A 209 -14.04 13.63 7.09
CA TYR A 209 -13.93 12.83 5.87
C TYR A 209 -15.25 12.75 5.07
N GLU A 210 -16.41 12.68 5.72
CA GLU A 210 -17.72 12.73 5.06
C GLU A 210 -17.97 14.09 4.38
N THR A 211 -17.51 15.17 5.02
CA THR A 211 -17.55 16.53 4.44
C THR A 211 -16.68 16.61 3.18
N ILE A 212 -15.47 16.01 3.22
CA ILE A 212 -14.58 15.89 2.06
C ILE A 212 -15.24 15.06 0.94
N GLN A 213 -15.91 13.95 1.27
CA GLN A 213 -16.63 13.13 0.28
C GLN A 213 -17.75 13.92 -0.41
N GLN A 214 -18.55 14.67 0.35
CA GLN A 214 -19.62 15.51 -0.23
C GLN A 214 -19.07 16.60 -1.16
N LEU A 215 -17.96 17.24 -0.79
CA LEU A 215 -17.29 18.25 -1.62
C LEU A 215 -16.73 17.67 -2.92
N SER A 216 -16.10 16.48 -2.85
CA SER A 216 -15.56 15.81 -4.05
C SER A 216 -16.65 15.37 -5.04
N ILE A 217 -17.87 15.10 -4.53
CA ILE A 217 -19.03 14.73 -5.35
C ILE A 217 -19.68 15.99 -5.94
N SER A 218 -19.84 17.08 -5.18
CA SER A 218 -20.40 18.33 -5.70
C SER A 218 -19.53 18.95 -6.80
N ASP A 219 -18.20 18.87 -6.67
CA ASP A 219 -17.25 19.40 -7.66
C ASP A 219 -17.29 18.65 -9.01
N LEU A 220 -17.89 17.45 -9.06
CA LEU A 220 -18.12 16.68 -10.29
C LEU A 220 -19.40 17.07 -11.03
N PHE A 221 -20.29 17.87 -10.42
CA PHE A 221 -21.58 18.27 -10.99
C PHE A 221 -21.69 19.77 -11.33
N GLU A 222 -20.63 20.56 -11.13
CA GLU A 222 -20.60 22.01 -11.44
C GLU A 222 -19.74 22.41 -12.67
N ASN A 223 -19.47 21.50 -13.62
CA ASN A 223 -18.91 21.87 -14.94
C ASN A 223 -19.63 21.18 -16.10
#